data_AF-A0A3C0GFC5-F1
#
_entry.id   AF-A0A3C0GFC5-F1
#
_cell.length_a   1.000
_cell.length_b   1.000
_cell.length_c   1.000
_cell.angle_alpha   90.00
_cell.angle_beta   90.00
_cell.angle_gamma   90.00
#
_symmetry.space_group_name_H-M   'P 1'
#
loop_
_entity.id
_entity.type
_entity.pdbx_description
1 polymer ?
#
loop_
_entity_poly.entity_id
_entity_poly.type
_entity_poly.pdbx_seq_one_letter_code
_entity_poly.pdbx_strand_id
1 'polypeptide(L)'
;MAVESFRENTEIDFVYLEFISEKDCLLAFDSFEDGRSGDHRFVSSKLEKLIIGGQEHEQYRACIYLNTNGISKFLGKIEAYLNPENDSASGNPRNTKLLNNIADIQRATLSSFWQENEIDFPELDEEVWWEVWLRREDTQNDIREDEAVINMLVDNIIVVAERRLLFPEHIVRMVRCTARELSTTILYSDKLAELRKPKEAANFFTGLDNADANDWVQDLRNRTINRTTDDSVIICILDTGVNRGHPLLEDFLPERNMDSVNPEWGNADTDRHGHGTPMAGTSLYGDLTDILQDASNIEIFHRLESIKLIHPNNPHQPELYGAVTEEAIARATILNPVNKRILTMAVTATDGRDKGKPSSWSSSIDKIAFGEAGTTNDKSLFCISSGNTDINHVSEYPQKNIEESIHDPAQAFNALTIGSITHKTVIDQAQFRGATPLVQAGGMSPSNSTSLSWENNWALKPELVLEGGNYGIHNDGIIDPDSLRLLSIGKNFRTEPLHSFGDTS
;
A
#
# COMPACT_ATOMS: atom_id res chain seq x y z
N MET A 1 -45.31 8.88 -15.92
CA MET A 1 -44.72 10.24 -15.89
C MET A 1 -43.21 10.25 -15.72
N ALA A 2 -42.61 9.82 -14.60
CA ALA A 2 -41.15 9.97 -14.43
C ALA A 2 -40.29 9.04 -15.31
N VAL A 3 -40.70 7.79 -15.52
CA VAL A 3 -40.06 6.87 -16.47
C VAL A 3 -40.25 7.32 -17.93
N GLU A 4 -41.39 7.93 -18.25
CA GLU A 4 -41.65 8.51 -19.57
C GLU A 4 -40.74 9.73 -19.82
N SER A 5 -40.56 10.60 -18.82
CA SER A 5 -39.62 11.74 -18.88
C SER A 5 -38.15 11.32 -19.03
N PHE A 6 -37.75 10.22 -18.38
CA PHE A 6 -36.40 9.63 -18.53
C PHE A 6 -36.19 9.04 -19.94
N ARG A 7 -37.20 8.36 -20.48
CA ARG A 7 -37.16 7.77 -21.84
C ARG A 7 -37.24 8.81 -22.96
N GLU A 8 -37.83 9.99 -22.71
CA GLU A 8 -37.92 11.06 -23.70
C GLU A 8 -36.57 11.76 -23.98
N ASN A 9 -35.56 11.59 -23.11
CA ASN A 9 -34.29 12.35 -23.18
C ASN A 9 -33.01 11.51 -23.32
N THR A 10 -33.09 10.17 -23.31
CA THR A 10 -31.89 9.31 -23.32
C THR A 10 -32.14 7.98 -24.04
N GLU A 11 -31.26 7.60 -24.97
CA GLU A 11 -31.27 6.28 -25.66
C GLU A 11 -30.73 5.14 -24.78
N ILE A 12 -30.38 5.42 -23.52
CA ILE A 12 -29.68 4.49 -22.61
C ILE A 12 -30.66 3.99 -21.55
N ASP A 13 -30.73 2.67 -21.37
CA ASP A 13 -31.68 2.01 -20.46
C ASP A 13 -31.24 1.99 -18.97
N PHE A 14 -30.17 2.71 -18.63
CA PHE A 14 -29.56 2.76 -17.30
C PHE A 14 -28.89 4.10 -16.97
N VAL A 15 -28.55 4.29 -15.69
CA VAL A 15 -27.79 5.43 -15.17
C VAL A 15 -26.88 5.00 -14.02
N TYR A 16 -25.70 5.62 -13.93
CA TYR A 16 -24.88 5.61 -12.72
C TYR A 16 -25.15 6.88 -11.91
N LEU A 17 -25.57 6.72 -10.65
CA LEU A 17 -25.81 7.81 -9.71
C LEU A 17 -24.84 7.72 -8.55
N GLU A 18 -24.39 8.86 -8.07
CA GLU A 18 -23.64 9.00 -6.84
C GLU A 18 -24.57 9.51 -5.75
N PHE A 19 -24.67 8.74 -4.68
CA PHE A 19 -25.43 9.05 -3.48
C PHE A 19 -24.48 9.57 -2.42
N ILE A 20 -24.73 10.78 -1.93
CA ILE A 20 -23.90 11.44 -0.93
C ILE A 20 -24.64 11.43 0.40
N SER A 21 -23.98 10.97 1.45
CA SER A 21 -24.58 10.92 2.78
C SER A 21 -24.70 12.30 3.41
N GLU A 22 -25.64 12.43 4.34
CA GLU A 22 -25.53 13.46 5.36
C GLU A 22 -24.24 13.27 6.18
N LYS A 23 -23.75 14.38 6.74
CA LYS A 23 -22.51 14.39 7.52
C LYS A 23 -22.67 13.51 8.74
N ASP A 24 -21.63 12.72 9.04
CA ASP A 24 -21.57 11.78 10.15
C ASP A 24 -22.71 10.75 10.17
N CYS A 25 -23.33 10.51 9.01
CA CYS A 25 -24.42 9.56 8.82
C CYS A 25 -24.01 8.44 7.86
N LEU A 26 -24.36 7.20 8.21
CA LEU A 26 -24.21 6.05 7.32
C LEU A 26 -25.33 6.01 6.28
N LEU A 27 -25.00 5.65 5.05
CA LEU A 27 -26.00 5.34 4.03
C LEU A 27 -26.55 3.93 4.28
N ALA A 28 -27.87 3.80 4.40
CA ALA A 28 -28.52 2.52 4.67
C ALA A 28 -28.80 1.73 3.37
N PHE A 29 -27.77 1.45 2.58
CA PHE A 29 -27.94 0.80 1.26
C PHE A 29 -28.51 -0.62 1.30
N ASP A 30 -28.40 -1.33 2.42
CA ASP A 30 -29.07 -2.64 2.59
C ASP A 30 -30.61 -2.52 2.44
N SER A 31 -31.17 -1.31 2.58
CA SER A 31 -32.60 -1.05 2.34
C SER A 31 -32.97 -0.81 0.87
N PHE A 32 -31.97 -0.79 -0.02
CA PHE A 32 -32.14 -0.87 -1.47
C PHE A 32 -32.38 -2.31 -1.93
N GLU A 33 -31.76 -3.30 -1.27
CA GLU A 33 -31.67 -4.70 -1.70
C GLU A 33 -33.02 -5.44 -1.71
N ASP A 34 -33.74 -5.35 -2.84
CA ASP A 34 -34.62 -6.42 -3.31
C ASP A 34 -33.77 -7.39 -4.18
N GLY A 35 -32.76 -8.00 -3.56
CA GLY A 35 -31.56 -8.62 -4.16
C GLY A 35 -31.75 -9.85 -5.06
N ARG A 36 -32.72 -9.86 -5.98
CA ARG A 36 -32.94 -10.97 -6.94
C ARG A 36 -33.20 -10.56 -8.38
N SER A 37 -33.29 -9.26 -8.70
CA SER A 37 -33.80 -8.80 -10.01
C SER A 37 -32.80 -8.01 -10.88
N GLY A 38 -31.59 -7.71 -10.39
CA GLY A 38 -30.56 -7.00 -11.18
C GLY A 38 -30.87 -5.54 -11.52
N ASP A 39 -31.95 -4.98 -10.96
CA ASP A 39 -32.47 -3.64 -11.27
C ASP A 39 -31.62 -2.49 -10.74
N HIS A 40 -30.88 -2.73 -9.65
CA HIS A 40 -29.93 -1.81 -9.06
C HIS A 40 -28.69 -2.60 -8.66
N ARG A 41 -27.52 -1.96 -8.71
CA ARG A 41 -26.25 -2.60 -8.38
C ARG A 41 -25.35 -1.58 -7.68
N PHE A 42 -24.81 -1.95 -6.53
CA PHE A 42 -23.76 -1.18 -5.87
C PHE A 42 -22.46 -1.31 -6.69
N VAL A 43 -21.77 -0.21 -6.91
CA VAL A 43 -20.54 -0.16 -7.72
C VAL A 43 -19.34 0.09 -6.82
N SER A 44 -19.38 1.18 -6.06
CA SER A 44 -18.27 1.60 -5.19
C SER A 44 -18.79 2.45 -4.04
N SER A 45 -17.98 2.57 -2.97
CA SER A 45 -18.16 3.61 -1.96
C SER A 45 -16.84 4.21 -1.50
N LYS A 46 -16.86 5.49 -1.19
CA LYS A 46 -15.73 6.24 -0.65
C LYS A 46 -16.14 6.99 0.62
N LEU A 47 -15.24 7.03 1.59
CA LEU A 47 -15.36 7.88 2.77
C LEU A 47 -14.52 9.14 2.55
N GLU A 48 -15.13 10.32 2.65
CA GLU A 48 -14.47 11.61 2.57
C GLU A 48 -14.46 12.29 3.93
N LYS A 49 -13.32 12.93 4.25
CA LYS A 49 -13.14 13.74 5.46
C LYS A 49 -13.27 15.21 5.09
N LEU A 50 -14.21 15.90 5.73
CA LEU A 50 -14.51 17.31 5.49
C LEU A 50 -14.16 18.14 6.72
N ILE A 51 -13.48 19.26 6.54
CA ILE A 51 -13.23 20.23 7.62
C ILE A 51 -14.24 21.37 7.50
N ILE A 52 -15.16 21.46 8.46
CA ILE A 52 -16.19 22.50 8.50
C ILE A 52 -16.07 23.23 9.82
N GLY A 53 -15.76 24.52 9.78
CA GLY A 53 -15.60 25.32 11.00
C GLY A 53 -14.45 24.84 11.91
N GLY A 54 -13.46 24.12 11.36
CA GLY A 54 -12.34 23.56 12.12
C GLY A 54 -12.63 22.21 12.79
N GLN A 55 -13.80 21.62 12.56
CA GLN A 55 -14.12 20.25 12.98
C GLN A 55 -14.11 19.31 11.77
N GLU A 56 -13.60 18.10 12.00
CA GLU A 56 -13.58 17.02 11.01
C GLU A 56 -14.92 16.29 11.05
N HIS A 57 -15.51 16.10 9.88
CA HIS A 57 -16.74 15.36 9.65
C HIS A 57 -16.51 14.31 8.59
N GLU A 58 -17.26 13.22 8.67
CA GLU A 58 -17.22 12.13 7.69
C GLU A 58 -18.42 12.20 6.75
N GLN A 59 -18.19 11.94 5.47
CA GLN A 59 -19.24 11.85 4.47
C GLN A 59 -19.00 10.67 3.53
N TYR A 60 -20.02 9.84 3.32
CA TYR A 60 -19.96 8.71 2.42
C TYR A 60 -20.47 9.11 1.03
N ARG A 61 -19.75 8.68 -0.02
CA ARG A 61 -20.21 8.69 -1.40
C ARG A 61 -20.36 7.26 -1.87
N ALA A 62 -21.47 6.92 -2.53
CA ALA A 62 -21.66 5.61 -3.12
C ALA A 62 -22.12 5.72 -4.57
N CYS A 63 -21.40 5.05 -5.48
CA CYS A 63 -21.78 4.92 -6.87
C CYS A 63 -22.72 3.71 -7.03
N ILE A 64 -23.86 3.95 -7.69
CA ILE A 64 -24.91 2.95 -7.87
C ILE A 64 -25.36 2.97 -9.32
N TYR A 65 -25.37 1.79 -9.92
CA TYR A 65 -26.02 1.53 -11.19
C TYR A 65 -27.53 1.30 -10.98
N LEU A 66 -28.37 1.96 -11.78
CA LEU A 66 -29.81 1.72 -11.84
C LEU A 66 -30.23 1.52 -13.30
N ASN A 67 -30.89 0.40 -13.61
CA ASN A 67 -31.59 0.27 -14.88
C ASN A 67 -32.96 0.99 -14.81
N THR A 68 -33.70 1.03 -15.91
CA THR A 68 -35.02 1.69 -15.98
C THR A 68 -36.00 1.20 -14.89
N ASN A 69 -35.99 -0.09 -14.55
CA ASN A 69 -36.83 -0.63 -13.48
C ASN A 69 -36.36 -0.17 -12.09
N GLY A 70 -35.05 -0.14 -11.86
CA GLY A 70 -34.42 0.36 -10.64
C GLY A 70 -34.75 1.82 -10.41
N ILE A 71 -34.67 2.65 -11.45
CA ILE A 71 -35.09 4.06 -11.43
C ILE A 71 -36.57 4.15 -11.03
N SER A 72 -37.46 3.39 -11.68
CA SER A 72 -38.89 3.42 -11.37
C SER A 72 -39.18 3.01 -9.92
N LYS A 73 -38.51 1.97 -9.41
CA LYS A 73 -38.65 1.52 -8.02
C LYS A 73 -38.15 2.57 -7.05
N PHE A 74 -37.01 3.18 -7.33
CA PHE A 74 -36.41 4.21 -6.48
C PHE A 74 -37.29 5.46 -6.40
N LEU A 75 -37.80 5.94 -7.53
CA LEU A 75 -38.74 7.06 -7.56
C LEU A 75 -40.04 6.74 -6.80
N GLY A 76 -40.56 5.51 -6.93
CA GLY A 76 -41.69 5.06 -6.10
C GLY A 76 -41.39 5.09 -4.60
N LYS A 77 -40.14 4.77 -4.19
CA LYS A 77 -39.71 4.90 -2.78
C LYS A 77 -39.71 6.37 -2.33
N ILE A 78 -39.30 7.30 -3.19
CA ILE A 78 -39.33 8.74 -2.91
C ILE A 78 -40.77 9.27 -2.83
N GLU A 79 -41.63 8.92 -3.78
CA GLU A 79 -43.04 9.32 -3.76
C GLU A 79 -43.76 8.82 -2.50
N ALA A 80 -43.48 7.59 -2.07
CA ALA A 80 -44.01 7.04 -0.82
C ALA A 80 -43.48 7.75 0.42
N TYR A 81 -42.24 8.24 0.42
CA TYR A 81 -41.65 9.02 1.50
C TYR A 81 -42.24 10.43 1.58
N LEU A 82 -42.53 11.05 0.44
CA LEU A 82 -43.07 12.41 0.37
C LEU A 82 -44.59 12.49 0.63
N ASN A 83 -45.31 11.37 0.56
CA ASN A 83 -46.76 11.33 0.77
C ASN A 83 -47.11 10.99 2.24
N PRO A 84 -47.61 11.96 3.04
CA PRO A 84 -47.94 11.74 4.45
C PRO A 84 -49.05 10.71 4.68
N GLU A 85 -49.87 10.40 3.67
CA GLU A 85 -50.91 9.36 3.77
C GLU A 85 -50.31 7.94 3.89
N ASN A 86 -49.04 7.76 3.53
CA ASN A 86 -48.34 6.49 3.59
C ASN A 86 -47.55 6.29 4.89
N ASP A 87 -47.53 7.29 5.78
CA ASP A 87 -46.76 7.28 7.02
C ASP A 87 -47.09 6.06 7.89
N SER A 88 -46.10 5.59 8.64
CA SER A 88 -46.30 4.50 9.57
C SER A 88 -47.29 4.89 10.67
N ALA A 89 -47.83 3.91 11.41
CA ALA A 89 -48.67 4.17 12.58
C ALA A 89 -47.98 5.01 13.67
N SER A 90 -46.65 5.16 13.62
CA SER A 90 -45.84 6.01 14.50
C SER A 90 -45.55 7.41 13.92
N GLY A 91 -46.14 7.77 12.77
CA GLY A 91 -45.97 9.06 12.10
C GLY A 91 -44.65 9.24 11.35
N ASN A 92 -43.93 8.14 11.04
CA ASN A 92 -42.68 8.22 10.28
C ASN A 92 -42.95 7.98 8.79
N PRO A 93 -42.34 8.78 7.88
CA PRO A 93 -42.41 8.53 6.45
C PRO A 93 -41.98 7.12 6.03
N ARG A 94 -42.56 6.59 4.94
CA ARG A 94 -42.08 5.32 4.36
C ARG A 94 -40.67 5.47 3.82
N ASN A 95 -39.86 4.41 3.88
CA ASN A 95 -38.46 4.41 3.43
C ASN A 95 -37.53 5.40 4.16
N THR A 96 -37.93 5.89 5.34
CA THR A 96 -37.13 6.80 6.19
C THR A 96 -35.69 6.33 6.39
N LYS A 97 -35.49 5.02 6.63
CA LYS A 97 -34.14 4.45 6.83
C LYS A 97 -33.22 4.69 5.63
N LEU A 98 -33.76 4.61 4.41
CA LEU A 98 -33.00 4.82 3.18
C LEU A 98 -32.75 6.30 2.92
N LEU A 99 -33.82 7.11 2.97
CA LEU A 99 -33.83 8.44 2.39
C LEU A 99 -33.36 9.55 3.34
N ASN A 100 -33.52 9.40 4.66
CA ASN A 100 -33.13 10.46 5.61
C ASN A 100 -31.64 10.77 5.63
N ASN A 101 -30.80 9.79 5.31
CA ASN A 101 -29.36 9.91 5.42
C ASN A 101 -28.71 10.30 4.08
N ILE A 102 -29.51 10.58 3.04
CA ILE A 102 -29.02 11.03 1.74
C ILE A 102 -29.10 12.55 1.71
N ALA A 103 -27.95 13.20 1.62
CA ALA A 103 -27.85 14.65 1.45
C ALA A 103 -28.06 15.05 -0.01
N ASP A 104 -27.48 14.29 -0.95
CA ASP A 104 -27.53 14.61 -2.37
C ASP A 104 -27.51 13.36 -3.25
N ILE A 105 -28.08 13.47 -4.45
CA ILE A 105 -28.09 12.44 -5.48
C ILE A 105 -27.70 13.12 -6.79
N GLN A 106 -26.55 12.75 -7.33
CA GLN A 106 -26.01 13.34 -8.55
C GLN A 106 -25.63 12.26 -9.57
N ARG A 107 -25.35 12.66 -10.82
CA ARG A 107 -24.82 11.73 -11.82
C ARG A 107 -23.40 11.33 -11.45
N ALA A 108 -23.09 10.05 -11.50
CA ALA A 108 -21.73 9.58 -11.28
C ALA A 108 -20.79 10.14 -12.37
N THR A 109 -19.59 10.51 -11.96
CA THR A 109 -18.54 10.95 -12.86
C THR A 109 -17.48 9.84 -12.96
N LEU A 110 -16.47 10.03 -13.82
CA LEU A 110 -15.40 9.06 -13.96
C LEU A 110 -14.64 8.85 -12.63
N SER A 111 -14.47 9.90 -11.83
CA SER A 111 -13.82 9.83 -10.52
C SER A 111 -14.61 9.01 -9.49
N SER A 112 -15.92 8.84 -9.66
CA SER A 112 -16.74 7.98 -8.79
C SER A 112 -16.35 6.49 -8.89
N PHE A 113 -15.61 6.10 -9.95
CA PHE A 113 -15.11 4.74 -10.15
C PHE A 113 -13.65 4.56 -9.72
N TRP A 114 -12.96 5.64 -9.35
CA TRP A 114 -11.55 5.60 -8.94
C TRP A 114 -11.38 4.97 -7.56
N GLN A 115 -10.58 3.90 -7.46
CA GLN A 115 -10.38 3.14 -6.22
C GLN A 115 -9.04 3.39 -5.52
N GLU A 116 -8.22 4.33 -6.00
CA GLU A 116 -6.95 4.66 -5.34
C GLU A 116 -7.19 5.78 -4.31
N ASN A 117 -7.08 5.44 -3.02
CA ASN A 117 -7.26 6.43 -1.94
C ASN A 117 -6.04 7.33 -1.74
N GLU A 118 -4.85 6.83 -2.08
CA GLU A 118 -3.56 7.50 -1.87
C GLU A 118 -3.05 8.19 -3.14
N ILE A 119 -3.69 7.92 -4.29
CA ILE A 119 -3.32 8.47 -5.58
C ILE A 119 -4.47 9.36 -6.05
N ASP A 120 -4.18 10.64 -6.24
CA ASP A 120 -5.15 11.59 -6.75
C ASP A 120 -5.69 11.14 -8.12
N PHE A 121 -6.96 11.49 -8.39
CA PHE A 121 -7.54 11.26 -9.71
C PHE A 121 -6.79 12.09 -10.76
N PRO A 122 -6.41 11.52 -11.91
CA PRO A 122 -5.63 12.23 -12.93
C PRO A 122 -6.29 13.53 -13.41
N GLU A 123 -5.48 14.50 -13.82
CA GLU A 123 -6.00 15.74 -14.41
C GLU A 123 -6.77 15.44 -15.71
N LEU A 124 -7.82 16.22 -15.99
CA LEU A 124 -8.80 15.86 -17.04
C LEU A 124 -8.19 15.65 -18.43
N ASP A 125 -7.12 16.39 -18.74
CA ASP A 125 -6.46 16.44 -20.04
C ASP A 125 -5.07 15.74 -20.01
N GLU A 126 -4.72 15.06 -18.91
CA GLU A 126 -3.49 14.28 -18.78
C GLU A 126 -3.67 12.91 -19.45
N GLU A 127 -2.79 12.56 -20.39
CA GLU A 127 -2.81 11.24 -21.02
C GLU A 127 -2.09 10.23 -20.11
N VAL A 128 -2.86 9.30 -19.53
CA VAL A 128 -2.35 8.26 -18.64
C VAL A 128 -2.80 6.88 -19.10
N TRP A 129 -2.14 5.85 -18.59
CA TRP A 129 -2.68 4.50 -18.65
C TRP A 129 -3.69 4.29 -17.51
N TRP A 130 -4.74 3.53 -17.78
CA TRP A 130 -5.82 3.16 -16.88
C TRP A 130 -5.94 1.65 -16.83
N GLU A 131 -6.09 1.09 -15.63
CA GLU A 131 -6.71 -0.22 -15.47
C GLU A 131 -8.22 -0.04 -15.44
N VAL A 132 -8.88 -0.48 -16.50
CA VAL A 132 -10.34 -0.50 -16.62
C VAL A 132 -10.84 -1.86 -16.20
N TRP A 133 -11.48 -1.91 -15.03
CA TRP A 133 -12.05 -3.13 -14.48
C TRP A 133 -13.50 -3.25 -14.95
N LEU A 134 -13.76 -4.28 -15.75
CA LEU A 134 -15.06 -4.61 -16.30
C LEU A 134 -15.65 -5.80 -15.56
N ARG A 135 -16.95 -5.79 -15.36
CA ARG A 135 -17.67 -6.92 -14.76
C ARG A 135 -17.73 -8.11 -15.70
N ARG A 136 -17.62 -9.29 -15.10
CA ARG A 136 -17.77 -10.58 -15.75
C ARG A 136 -19.06 -11.25 -15.27
N GLU A 137 -19.92 -11.62 -16.20
CA GLU A 137 -21.22 -12.26 -15.97
C GLU A 137 -21.20 -13.73 -16.44
N ASP A 138 -20.35 -14.10 -17.43
CA ASP A 138 -20.23 -15.48 -17.93
C ASP A 138 -18.84 -16.07 -17.68
N THR A 139 -18.75 -16.97 -16.70
CA THR A 139 -17.49 -17.67 -16.36
C THR A 139 -17.14 -18.81 -17.32
N GLN A 140 -18.07 -19.23 -18.20
CA GLN A 140 -17.89 -20.35 -19.12
C GLN A 140 -17.56 -19.93 -20.55
N ASN A 141 -17.95 -18.72 -20.98
CA ASN A 141 -17.68 -18.20 -22.32
C ASN A 141 -17.32 -16.70 -22.33
N ASP A 142 -16.13 -16.37 -21.84
CA ASP A 142 -15.67 -14.99 -21.65
C ASP A 142 -14.92 -14.39 -22.86
N ILE A 143 -14.70 -15.15 -23.95
CA ILE A 143 -13.76 -14.80 -25.04
C ILE A 143 -14.08 -13.43 -25.66
N ARG A 144 -15.37 -13.04 -25.64
CA ARG A 144 -15.88 -11.81 -26.27
C ARG A 144 -16.71 -10.95 -25.33
N GLU A 145 -16.67 -11.23 -24.04
CA GLU A 145 -17.59 -10.60 -23.09
C GLU A 145 -17.38 -9.08 -22.96
N ASP A 146 -16.17 -8.61 -23.22
CA ASP A 146 -15.75 -7.21 -23.24
C ASP A 146 -15.67 -6.61 -24.65
N GLU A 147 -15.96 -7.40 -25.71
CA GLU A 147 -15.75 -7.01 -27.12
C GLU A 147 -16.52 -5.73 -27.46
N ALA A 148 -17.74 -5.57 -26.96
CA ALA A 148 -18.55 -4.37 -27.16
C ALA A 148 -17.93 -3.12 -26.51
N VAL A 149 -17.35 -3.27 -25.30
CA VAL A 149 -16.67 -2.17 -24.60
C VAL A 149 -15.39 -1.80 -25.33
N ILE A 150 -14.63 -2.78 -25.80
CA ILE A 150 -13.41 -2.53 -26.55
C ILE A 150 -13.70 -1.84 -27.88
N ASN A 151 -14.69 -2.30 -28.63
CA ASN A 151 -15.07 -1.65 -29.88
C ASN A 151 -15.49 -0.19 -29.64
N MET A 152 -16.27 0.06 -28.58
CA MET A 152 -16.64 1.43 -28.18
C MET A 152 -15.42 2.31 -27.88
N LEU A 153 -14.42 1.80 -27.15
CA LEU A 153 -13.19 2.53 -26.85
C LEU A 153 -12.39 2.82 -28.14
N VAL A 154 -12.17 1.78 -28.96
CA VAL A 154 -11.40 1.89 -30.21
C VAL A 154 -12.07 2.81 -31.24
N ASP A 155 -13.40 2.76 -31.36
CA ASP A 155 -14.17 3.64 -32.24
C ASP A 155 -14.03 5.13 -31.86
N ASN A 156 -13.74 5.40 -30.59
CA ASN A 156 -13.45 6.74 -30.07
C ASN A 156 -11.94 7.05 -30.02
N ILE A 157 -11.12 6.28 -30.76
CA ILE A 157 -9.66 6.49 -30.90
C ILE A 157 -8.92 6.32 -29.57
N ILE A 158 -9.50 5.62 -28.61
CA ILE A 158 -8.84 5.29 -27.35
C ILE A 158 -7.94 4.07 -27.55
N VAL A 159 -6.69 4.16 -27.08
CA VAL A 159 -5.72 3.07 -27.20
C VAL A 159 -6.04 2.00 -26.16
N VAL A 160 -6.32 0.78 -26.61
CA VAL A 160 -6.53 -0.38 -25.73
C VAL A 160 -5.40 -1.37 -25.96
N ALA A 161 -4.75 -1.84 -24.89
CA ALA A 161 -3.75 -2.89 -25.00
C ALA A 161 -4.36 -4.21 -25.46
N GLU A 162 -3.59 -5.01 -26.20
CA GLU A 162 -4.05 -6.28 -26.76
C GLU A 162 -4.39 -7.32 -25.66
N ARG A 163 -3.70 -7.25 -24.51
CA ARG A 163 -3.83 -8.21 -23.42
C ARG A 163 -4.96 -7.83 -22.46
N ARG A 164 -5.54 -8.85 -21.84
CA ARG A 164 -6.52 -8.75 -20.77
C ARG A 164 -6.20 -9.66 -19.60
N LEU A 165 -6.59 -9.26 -18.40
CA LEU A 165 -6.57 -10.12 -17.22
C LEU A 165 -7.99 -10.60 -16.92
N LEU A 166 -8.12 -11.86 -16.48
CA LEU A 166 -9.39 -12.49 -16.16
C LEU A 166 -9.41 -12.89 -14.69
N PHE A 167 -10.39 -12.39 -13.95
CA PHE A 167 -10.72 -12.74 -12.58
C PHE A 167 -12.08 -13.46 -12.54
N PRO A 168 -12.45 -14.10 -11.42
CA PRO A 168 -13.76 -14.75 -11.29
C PRO A 168 -14.93 -13.79 -11.59
N GLU A 169 -14.85 -12.54 -11.14
CA GLU A 169 -15.93 -11.55 -11.26
C GLU A 169 -15.58 -10.37 -12.19
N HIS A 170 -14.34 -10.29 -12.67
CA HIS A 170 -13.85 -9.13 -13.42
C HIS A 170 -12.98 -9.49 -14.63
N ILE A 171 -12.97 -8.60 -15.62
CA ILE A 171 -12.03 -8.56 -16.73
C ILE A 171 -11.30 -7.22 -16.69
N VAL A 172 -9.98 -7.21 -16.68
CA VAL A 172 -9.19 -5.97 -16.63
C VAL A 172 -8.57 -5.67 -17.99
N ARG A 173 -8.68 -4.42 -18.42
CA ARG A 173 -8.11 -3.89 -19.66
C ARG A 173 -7.23 -2.70 -19.39
N MET A 174 -6.09 -2.67 -20.05
CA MET A 174 -5.20 -1.53 -20.05
C MET A 174 -5.61 -0.58 -21.16
N VAL A 175 -5.89 0.67 -20.80
CA VAL A 175 -6.39 1.68 -21.72
C VAL A 175 -5.56 2.95 -21.55
N ARG A 176 -5.09 3.57 -22.65
CA ARG A 176 -4.36 4.83 -22.61
C ARG A 176 -5.19 5.94 -23.24
N CYS A 177 -5.52 6.95 -22.44
CA CYS A 177 -6.29 8.13 -22.85
C CYS A 177 -6.33 9.17 -21.73
N THR A 178 -6.92 10.33 -22.03
CA THR A 178 -7.25 11.33 -21.01
C THR A 178 -8.53 10.95 -20.26
N ALA A 179 -8.68 11.45 -19.02
CA ALA A 179 -9.92 11.24 -18.26
C ALA A 179 -11.14 11.83 -19.00
N ARG A 180 -10.94 12.93 -19.74
CA ARG A 180 -11.98 13.53 -20.59
C ARG A 180 -12.47 12.56 -21.65
N GLU A 181 -11.58 11.96 -22.44
CA GLU A 181 -11.93 10.99 -23.49
C GLU A 181 -12.62 9.77 -22.89
N LEU A 182 -12.05 9.21 -21.81
CA LEU A 182 -12.60 8.03 -21.16
C LEU A 182 -14.01 8.27 -20.62
N SER A 183 -14.27 9.46 -20.05
CA SER A 183 -15.60 9.82 -19.52
C SER A 183 -16.70 9.84 -20.58
N THR A 184 -16.36 10.12 -21.84
CA THR A 184 -17.31 10.16 -22.97
C THR A 184 -17.62 8.78 -23.55
N THR A 185 -16.95 7.73 -23.08
CA THR A 185 -17.05 6.37 -23.62
C THR A 185 -17.46 5.39 -22.54
N ILE A 186 -16.60 5.13 -21.55
CA ILE A 186 -16.75 4.00 -20.63
C ILE A 186 -17.95 4.13 -19.69
N LEU A 187 -18.38 5.36 -19.38
CA LEU A 187 -19.57 5.61 -18.55
C LEU A 187 -20.88 5.20 -19.24
N TYR A 188 -20.83 4.90 -20.54
CA TYR A 188 -21.95 4.38 -21.33
C TYR A 188 -21.93 2.85 -21.45
N SER A 189 -21.03 2.17 -20.75
CA SER A 189 -21.05 0.73 -20.56
C SER A 189 -21.65 0.38 -19.21
N ASP A 190 -22.56 -0.58 -19.16
CA ASP A 190 -23.09 -1.18 -17.92
C ASP A 190 -22.12 -2.16 -17.25
N LYS A 191 -20.94 -2.37 -17.86
CA LYS A 191 -19.90 -3.28 -17.38
C LYS A 191 -18.83 -2.60 -16.54
N LEU A 192 -18.76 -1.27 -16.49
CA LEU A 192 -17.72 -0.62 -15.69
C LEU A 192 -17.91 -0.93 -14.20
N ALA A 193 -16.87 -1.49 -13.58
CA ALA A 193 -16.81 -1.76 -12.15
C ALA A 193 -15.94 -0.71 -11.45
N GLU A 194 -14.69 -0.59 -11.89
CA GLU A 194 -13.67 0.22 -11.21
C GLU A 194 -12.67 0.80 -12.22
N LEU A 195 -12.01 1.88 -11.79
CA LEU A 195 -10.84 2.44 -12.45
C LEU A 195 -9.69 2.50 -11.46
N ARG A 196 -8.51 2.09 -11.90
CA ARG A 196 -7.28 2.11 -11.10
C ARG A 196 -6.11 2.64 -11.93
N LYS A 197 -5.08 3.11 -11.23
CA LYS A 197 -3.79 3.42 -11.87
C LYS A 197 -3.09 2.08 -12.13
N PRO A 198 -2.63 1.81 -13.36
CA PRO A 198 -1.71 0.73 -13.66
C PRO A 198 -0.51 0.74 -12.75
N LYS A 199 -0.26 -0.38 -12.09
CA LYS A 199 0.94 -0.59 -11.28
C LYS A 199 1.81 -1.60 -12.04
N GLU A 200 2.88 -1.15 -12.69
CA GLU A 200 3.94 -2.09 -13.09
C GLU A 200 4.53 -2.68 -11.81
N ALA A 201 4.84 -3.97 -11.79
CA ALA A 201 5.36 -4.63 -10.60
C ALA A 201 6.90 -4.60 -10.58
N ALA A 202 7.50 -4.80 -9.41
CA ALA A 202 8.95 -4.68 -9.22
C ALA A 202 9.78 -5.59 -10.16
N ASN A 203 9.22 -6.72 -10.61
CA ASN A 203 9.87 -7.63 -11.57
C ASN A 203 10.14 -7.01 -12.95
N PHE A 204 9.38 -5.99 -13.36
CA PHE A 204 9.68 -5.23 -14.57
C PHE A 204 11.06 -4.59 -14.47
N PHE A 205 11.34 -3.96 -13.32
CA PHE A 205 12.58 -3.22 -13.09
C PHE A 205 13.77 -4.13 -12.76
N THR A 206 13.57 -5.21 -12.01
CA THR A 206 14.66 -6.18 -11.74
C THR A 206 15.02 -7.01 -12.98
N GLY A 207 14.10 -7.13 -13.94
CA GLY A 207 14.33 -7.81 -15.22
C GLY A 207 14.99 -6.98 -16.31
N LEU A 208 15.23 -5.68 -16.07
CA LEU A 208 15.89 -4.79 -17.04
C LEU A 208 17.36 -5.18 -17.26
N ASP A 209 17.88 -4.85 -18.44
CA ASP A 209 19.33 -4.88 -18.61
C ASP A 209 19.99 -3.71 -17.87
N ASN A 210 21.31 -3.79 -17.70
CA ASN A 210 22.04 -2.81 -16.91
C ASN A 210 21.99 -1.40 -17.50
N ALA A 211 21.89 -1.26 -18.83
CA ALA A 211 21.84 0.07 -19.45
C ALA A 211 20.51 0.73 -19.14
N ASP A 212 19.41 0.01 -19.39
CA ASP A 212 18.05 0.49 -19.13
C ASP A 212 17.84 0.81 -17.65
N ALA A 213 18.27 -0.07 -16.73
CA ALA A 213 18.15 0.16 -15.29
C ALA A 213 18.95 1.40 -14.83
N ASN A 214 20.11 1.67 -15.45
CA ASN A 214 20.89 2.86 -15.16
C ASN A 214 20.19 4.13 -15.67
N ASP A 215 19.53 4.08 -16.83
CA ASP A 215 18.79 5.22 -17.37
C ASP A 215 17.63 5.61 -16.43
N TRP A 216 16.88 4.63 -15.92
CA TRP A 216 15.85 4.86 -14.88
C TRP A 216 16.42 5.47 -13.60
N VAL A 217 17.57 4.97 -13.13
CA VAL A 217 18.24 5.52 -11.94
C VAL A 217 18.72 6.95 -12.17
N GLN A 218 19.23 7.27 -13.36
CA GLN A 218 19.65 8.64 -13.69
C GLN A 218 18.47 9.58 -13.84
N ASP A 219 17.37 9.13 -14.44
CA ASP A 219 16.13 9.91 -14.50
C ASP A 219 15.63 10.25 -13.09
N LEU A 220 15.43 9.24 -12.24
CA LEU A 220 15.01 9.43 -10.86
C LEU A 220 15.97 10.36 -10.10
N ARG A 221 17.28 10.20 -10.28
CA ARG A 221 18.28 11.11 -9.69
C ARG A 221 18.05 12.55 -10.13
N ASN A 222 17.86 12.79 -11.42
CA ASN A 222 17.73 14.13 -11.99
C ASN A 222 16.48 14.87 -11.49
N ARG A 223 15.39 14.15 -11.22
CA ARG A 223 14.14 14.71 -10.68
C ARG A 223 14.04 14.67 -9.15
N THR A 224 15.05 14.10 -8.48
CA THR A 224 15.15 14.14 -7.02
C THR A 224 15.78 15.46 -6.56
N ILE A 225 15.00 16.27 -5.85
CA ILE A 225 15.41 17.54 -5.28
C ILE A 225 15.85 17.31 -3.83
N ASN A 226 17.17 17.41 -3.61
CA ASN A 226 17.74 17.35 -2.27
C ASN A 226 17.47 18.67 -1.52
N ARG A 227 16.58 18.63 -0.52
CA ARG A 227 16.24 19.76 0.38
C ARG A 227 16.96 19.67 1.73
N THR A 228 17.91 18.75 1.87
CA THR A 228 18.59 18.52 3.15
C THR A 228 19.55 19.64 3.50
N THR A 229 19.71 19.87 4.80
CA THR A 229 20.72 20.76 5.36
C THR A 229 21.58 20.00 6.37
N ASP A 230 22.61 20.64 6.92
CA ASP A 230 23.38 20.03 8.01
C ASP A 230 22.57 19.86 9.31
N ASP A 231 21.43 20.55 9.47
CA ASP A 231 20.52 20.45 10.62
C ASP A 231 19.31 19.53 10.36
N SER A 232 19.19 18.94 9.17
CA SER A 232 18.11 18.01 8.82
C SER A 232 18.03 16.84 9.81
N VAL A 233 16.81 16.29 9.95
CA VAL A 233 16.60 15.02 10.64
C VAL A 233 17.41 13.93 9.92
N ILE A 234 18.03 13.07 10.72
CA ILE A 234 18.80 11.92 10.24
C ILE A 234 18.03 10.64 10.52
N ILE A 235 17.89 9.79 9.50
CA ILE A 235 17.53 8.39 9.67
C ILE A 235 18.83 7.61 9.86
N CYS A 236 19.04 7.08 11.06
CA CYS A 236 20.20 6.27 11.40
C CYS A 236 19.86 4.79 11.26
N ILE A 237 20.51 4.16 10.27
CA ILE A 237 20.28 2.78 9.88
C ILE A 237 21.30 1.89 10.60
N LEU A 238 20.80 1.02 11.48
CA LEU A 238 21.58 0.02 12.20
C LEU A 238 21.44 -1.33 11.49
N ASP A 239 22.43 -1.68 10.66
CA ASP A 239 22.32 -2.81 9.73
C ASP A 239 23.69 -3.43 9.38
N THR A 240 23.78 -4.13 8.26
CA THR A 240 24.93 -4.79 7.65
C THR A 240 25.91 -3.84 6.95
N GLY A 241 25.66 -2.53 7.03
CA GLY A 241 26.39 -1.47 6.33
C GLY A 241 25.67 -0.99 5.08
N VAL A 242 26.19 0.06 4.42
CA VAL A 242 25.56 0.65 3.23
C VAL A 242 26.60 0.91 2.15
N ASN A 243 26.32 0.50 0.92
CA ASN A 243 27.13 0.88 -0.23
C ASN A 243 26.78 2.29 -0.71
N ARG A 244 27.30 3.31 -0.02
CA ARG A 244 27.10 4.74 -0.30
C ARG A 244 27.32 5.16 -1.76
N GLY A 245 28.12 4.42 -2.53
CA GLY A 245 28.46 4.75 -3.91
C GLY A 245 27.30 4.69 -4.92
N HIS A 246 26.11 4.22 -4.49
CA HIS A 246 24.92 4.21 -5.33
C HIS A 246 24.51 5.65 -5.73
N PRO A 247 24.20 5.94 -7.01
CA PRO A 247 23.86 7.29 -7.48
C PRO A 247 22.69 7.97 -6.73
N LEU A 248 21.71 7.18 -6.29
CA LEU A 248 20.57 7.66 -5.49
C LEU A 248 20.85 7.85 -3.98
N LEU A 249 22.05 7.46 -3.50
CA LEU A 249 22.43 7.60 -2.09
C LEU A 249 23.50 8.67 -1.85
N GLU A 250 24.39 8.88 -2.82
CA GLU A 250 25.65 9.60 -2.59
C GLU A 250 25.47 11.04 -2.08
N ASP A 251 24.35 11.67 -2.43
CA ASP A 251 24.00 13.03 -2.06
C ASP A 251 23.29 13.12 -0.69
N PHE A 252 22.84 11.99 -0.13
CA PHE A 252 22.06 11.90 1.12
C PHE A 252 22.82 11.23 2.28
N LEU A 253 23.83 10.41 1.96
CA LEU A 253 24.68 9.71 2.93
C LEU A 253 26.15 10.15 2.77
N PRO A 254 26.61 11.20 3.47
CA PRO A 254 28.01 11.60 3.42
C PRO A 254 28.88 10.53 4.13
N GLU A 255 30.14 10.41 3.72
CA GLU A 255 31.07 9.41 4.30
C GLU A 255 31.27 9.60 5.80
N ARG A 256 31.25 10.85 6.29
CA ARG A 256 31.34 11.17 7.73
C ARG A 256 30.16 10.65 8.56
N ASN A 257 29.04 10.28 7.94
CA ASN A 257 27.86 9.73 8.61
C ASN A 257 27.86 8.19 8.59
N MET A 258 29.02 7.57 8.36
CA MET A 258 29.15 6.12 8.31
C MET A 258 30.21 5.65 9.31
N ASP A 259 29.87 4.65 10.11
CA ASP A 259 30.81 3.97 11.00
C ASP A 259 30.42 2.49 11.17
N SER A 260 31.26 1.71 11.85
CA SER A 260 30.95 0.35 12.25
C SER A 260 31.31 0.13 13.72
N VAL A 261 30.49 -0.67 14.40
CA VAL A 261 30.80 -1.13 15.77
C VAL A 261 32.11 -1.92 15.82
N ASN A 262 32.47 -2.59 14.71
CA ASN A 262 33.76 -3.24 14.54
C ASN A 262 34.50 -2.63 13.35
N PRO A 263 35.56 -1.84 13.59
CA PRO A 263 36.31 -1.15 12.52
C PRO A 263 36.83 -2.06 11.40
N GLU A 264 37.13 -3.33 11.70
CA GLU A 264 37.65 -4.31 10.72
C GLU A 264 36.59 -4.72 9.67
N TRP A 265 35.31 -4.49 9.92
CA TRP A 265 34.23 -4.81 8.98
C TRP A 265 34.07 -3.77 7.87
N GLY A 266 34.66 -2.59 8.04
CA GLY A 266 34.36 -1.40 7.23
C GLY A 266 32.88 -1.01 7.28
N ASN A 267 32.50 -0.05 6.43
CA ASN A 267 31.14 0.52 6.46
C ASN A 267 30.23 0.02 5.32
N ALA A 268 30.81 -0.73 4.38
CA ALA A 268 30.09 -1.28 3.23
C ALA A 268 29.11 -2.37 3.66
N ASP A 269 28.03 -2.49 2.89
CA ASP A 269 27.07 -3.56 3.03
C ASP A 269 27.75 -4.89 2.65
N THR A 270 27.84 -5.81 3.61
CA THR A 270 28.47 -7.12 3.40
C THR A 270 27.49 -8.27 3.29
N ASP A 271 26.19 -8.02 3.32
CA ASP A 271 25.21 -9.08 3.08
C ASP A 271 25.31 -9.60 1.64
N ARG A 272 25.13 -10.91 1.44
CA ARG A 272 25.32 -11.52 0.12
C ARG A 272 24.38 -10.94 -0.93
N HIS A 273 23.13 -10.72 -0.58
CA HIS A 273 22.11 -10.16 -1.47
C HIS A 273 21.92 -8.66 -1.22
N GLY A 274 22.47 -8.16 -0.11
CA GLY A 274 22.30 -6.79 0.33
C GLY A 274 21.15 -6.73 1.31
N HIS A 275 21.31 -5.90 2.34
CA HIS A 275 20.28 -5.69 3.33
C HIS A 275 20.26 -4.21 3.72
N GLY A 276 21.39 -3.70 4.19
CA GLY A 276 21.49 -2.29 4.58
C GLY A 276 21.40 -1.33 3.39
N THR A 277 21.91 -1.69 2.21
CA THR A 277 21.80 -0.82 1.02
C THR A 277 20.36 -0.70 0.52
N PRO A 278 19.59 -1.78 0.32
CA PRO A 278 18.16 -1.68 0.09
C PRO A 278 17.40 -0.94 1.20
N MET A 279 17.72 -1.18 2.48
CA MET A 279 17.11 -0.43 3.60
C MET A 279 17.33 1.08 3.49
N ALA A 280 18.52 1.51 3.04
CA ALA A 280 18.82 2.92 2.79
C ALA A 280 18.01 3.51 1.63
N GLY A 281 17.80 2.73 0.55
CA GLY A 281 16.93 3.13 -0.55
C GLY A 281 15.48 3.32 -0.08
N THR A 282 14.94 2.33 0.62
CA THR A 282 13.57 2.37 1.15
C THR A 282 13.39 3.51 2.15
N SER A 283 14.40 3.83 2.95
CA SER A 283 14.36 4.96 3.89
C SER A 283 14.29 6.33 3.21
N LEU A 284 14.75 6.45 1.96
CA LEU A 284 14.71 7.71 1.20
C LEU A 284 13.48 7.81 0.31
N TYR A 285 13.17 6.71 -0.40
CA TYR A 285 12.20 6.73 -1.48
C TYR A 285 10.98 5.86 -1.17
N GLY A 286 11.00 4.97 -0.18
CA GLY A 286 9.95 3.95 -0.04
C GLY A 286 10.04 2.91 -1.17
N ASP A 287 8.89 2.43 -1.66
CA ASP A 287 8.85 1.50 -2.79
C ASP A 287 9.15 2.23 -4.11
N LEU A 288 10.27 1.89 -4.74
CA LEU A 288 10.68 2.48 -6.01
C LEU A 288 9.76 2.11 -7.16
N THR A 289 8.92 1.08 -7.02
CA THR A 289 8.05 0.59 -8.08
C THR A 289 7.16 1.71 -8.61
N ASP A 290 6.43 2.40 -7.73
CA ASP A 290 5.51 3.48 -8.11
C ASP A 290 6.27 4.76 -8.47
N ILE A 291 7.37 5.02 -7.76
CA ILE A 291 8.18 6.21 -7.97
C ILE A 291 8.81 6.20 -9.35
N LEU A 292 9.44 5.11 -9.78
CA LEU A 292 10.10 5.05 -11.08
C LEU A 292 9.13 5.27 -12.23
N GLN A 293 7.84 4.95 -12.05
CA GLN A 293 6.79 5.17 -13.06
C GLN A 293 6.26 6.61 -13.09
N ASP A 294 6.55 7.40 -12.06
CA ASP A 294 6.12 8.80 -11.96
C ASP A 294 7.21 9.75 -12.49
N ALA A 295 6.81 10.72 -13.32
CA ALA A 295 7.68 11.76 -13.87
C ALA A 295 7.74 13.02 -12.99
N SER A 296 7.00 13.07 -11.87
CA SER A 296 6.97 14.19 -10.94
C SER A 296 8.32 14.40 -10.23
N ASN A 297 8.56 15.61 -9.72
CA ASN A 297 9.73 15.85 -8.88
C ASN A 297 9.52 15.27 -7.48
N ILE A 298 10.58 14.71 -6.90
CA ILE A 298 10.57 14.16 -5.54
C ILE A 298 11.43 15.03 -4.66
N GLU A 299 10.92 15.45 -3.50
CA GLU A 299 11.68 16.26 -2.55
C GLU A 299 12.06 15.44 -1.31
N ILE A 300 13.36 15.40 -1.00
CA ILE A 300 13.87 14.69 0.20
C ILE A 300 14.40 15.72 1.21
N PHE A 301 13.89 15.64 2.44
CA PHE A 301 14.17 16.59 3.52
C PHE A 301 15.07 16.05 4.64
N HIS A 302 15.28 14.73 4.67
CA HIS A 302 16.08 14.02 5.67
C HIS A 302 17.36 13.45 5.08
N ARG A 303 18.35 13.23 5.94
CA ARG A 303 19.64 12.60 5.57
C ARG A 303 19.72 11.20 6.14
N LEU A 304 20.68 10.45 5.62
CA LEU A 304 21.01 9.14 6.16
C LEU A 304 22.27 9.19 7.02
N GLU A 305 22.31 8.26 7.97
CA GLU A 305 23.49 7.84 8.72
C GLU A 305 23.44 6.32 8.80
N SER A 306 24.60 5.66 8.69
CA SER A 306 24.68 4.21 8.72
C SER A 306 25.71 3.78 9.74
N ILE A 307 25.27 3.02 10.73
CA ILE A 307 26.17 2.34 11.65
C ILE A 307 26.04 0.86 11.39
N LYS A 308 27.12 0.27 10.86
CA LYS A 308 27.16 -1.17 10.65
C LYS A 308 27.19 -1.87 12.01
N LEU A 309 26.05 -2.44 12.36
CA LEU A 309 25.77 -3.12 13.63
C LEU A 309 26.19 -4.58 13.58
N ILE A 310 25.98 -5.24 12.43
CA ILE A 310 26.21 -6.68 12.27
C ILE A 310 27.05 -7.02 11.04
N HIS A 311 27.69 -8.18 11.09
CA HIS A 311 28.33 -8.80 9.95
C HIS A 311 27.83 -10.25 9.84
N PRO A 312 27.22 -10.67 8.71
CA PRO A 312 26.57 -11.98 8.60
C PRO A 312 27.47 -13.18 8.94
N ASN A 313 28.76 -13.10 8.58
CA ASN A 313 29.74 -14.17 8.87
C ASN A 313 30.41 -14.05 10.25
N ASN A 314 30.06 -13.04 11.05
CA ASN A 314 30.65 -12.79 12.36
C ASN A 314 29.56 -12.23 13.31
N PRO A 315 28.55 -13.05 13.65
CA PRO A 315 27.48 -12.63 14.55
C PRO A 315 28.00 -12.38 15.96
N HIS A 316 27.38 -11.45 16.68
CA HIS A 316 27.67 -11.22 18.08
C HIS A 316 27.15 -12.37 18.95
N GLN A 317 27.70 -12.50 20.15
CA GLN A 317 27.08 -13.33 21.19
C GLN A 317 25.73 -12.69 21.60
N PRO A 318 24.66 -13.48 21.78
CA PRO A 318 23.31 -12.95 22.07
C PRO A 318 23.27 -11.93 23.22
N GLU A 319 24.01 -12.18 24.30
CA GLU A 319 24.07 -11.32 25.49
C GLU A 319 24.70 -9.93 25.22
N LEU A 320 25.42 -9.77 24.10
CA LEU A 320 26.12 -8.53 23.77
C LEU A 320 25.30 -7.56 22.92
N TYR A 321 24.20 -8.00 22.29
CA TYR A 321 23.47 -7.15 21.35
C TYR A 321 22.95 -5.85 21.97
N GLY A 322 22.52 -5.86 23.23
CA GLY A 322 22.15 -4.64 23.95
C GLY A 322 23.31 -3.64 24.05
N ALA A 323 24.47 -4.08 24.51
CA ALA A 323 25.66 -3.24 24.65
C ALA A 323 26.20 -2.76 23.29
N VAL A 324 26.20 -3.63 22.28
CA VAL A 324 26.62 -3.28 20.92
C VAL A 324 25.68 -2.24 20.31
N THR A 325 24.37 -2.32 20.57
CA THR A 325 23.40 -1.33 20.10
C THR A 325 23.59 0.02 20.79
N GLU A 326 23.83 0.02 22.11
CA GLU A 326 24.18 1.25 22.84
C GLU A 326 25.46 1.90 22.29
N GLU A 327 26.49 1.10 22.00
CA GLU A 327 27.73 1.57 21.38
C GLU A 327 27.48 2.18 19.98
N ALA A 328 26.69 1.49 19.15
CA ALA A 328 26.35 1.95 17.80
C ALA A 328 25.71 3.35 17.83
N ILE A 329 24.79 3.56 18.77
CA ILE A 329 24.07 4.84 18.91
C ILE A 329 24.96 5.91 19.53
N ALA A 330 25.83 5.55 20.46
CA ALA A 330 26.83 6.47 20.99
C ALA A 330 27.76 6.96 19.87
N ARG A 331 28.20 6.06 18.98
CA ARG A 331 29.01 6.41 17.79
C ARG A 331 28.26 7.35 16.85
N ALA A 332 27.03 7.01 16.47
CA ALA A 332 26.16 7.89 15.69
C ALA A 332 26.02 9.30 16.31
N THR A 333 25.79 9.36 17.63
CA THR A 333 25.67 10.62 18.36
C THR A 333 26.98 11.43 18.34
N ILE A 334 28.14 10.77 18.40
CA ILE A 334 29.44 11.43 18.27
C ILE A 334 29.65 11.98 16.85
N LEU A 335 29.26 11.24 15.81
CA LEU A 335 29.37 11.67 14.42
C LEU A 335 28.52 12.93 14.14
N ASN A 336 27.27 12.91 14.62
CA ASN A 336 26.29 13.97 14.42
C ASN A 336 25.60 14.34 15.74
N PRO A 337 26.23 15.20 16.58
CA PRO A 337 25.78 15.46 17.95
C PRO A 337 24.62 16.44 18.08
N VAL A 338 24.33 17.21 17.03
CA VAL A 338 23.27 18.24 17.04
C VAL A 338 22.01 17.83 16.29
N ASN A 339 22.09 16.79 15.46
CA ASN A 339 21.00 16.35 14.61
C ASN A 339 19.95 15.57 15.41
N LYS A 340 18.68 15.86 15.13
CA LYS A 340 17.59 14.97 15.55
C LYS A 340 17.68 13.67 14.77
N ARG A 341 17.45 12.55 15.45
CA ARG A 341 17.63 11.22 14.87
C ARG A 341 16.38 10.36 15.02
N ILE A 342 16.06 9.63 13.96
CA ILE A 342 15.17 8.48 13.99
C ILE A 342 16.06 7.25 13.81
N LEU A 343 15.97 6.31 14.74
CA LEU A 343 16.74 5.07 14.71
C LEU A 343 15.91 4.01 13.99
N THR A 344 16.50 3.30 13.04
CA THR A 344 15.87 2.16 12.37
C THR A 344 16.77 0.94 12.44
N MET A 345 16.18 -0.20 12.78
CA MET A 345 16.88 -1.48 12.83
C MET A 345 15.96 -2.58 12.29
N ALA A 346 16.36 -3.16 11.17
CA ALA A 346 15.70 -4.32 10.56
C ALA A 346 16.45 -5.63 10.90
N VAL A 347 17.09 -5.65 12.07
CA VAL A 347 17.89 -6.78 12.57
C VAL A 347 17.28 -7.26 13.87
N THR A 348 16.83 -8.52 13.87
CA THR A 348 16.27 -9.17 15.04
C THR A 348 16.90 -10.55 15.26
N ALA A 349 16.84 -11.06 16.50
CA ALA A 349 17.30 -12.40 16.83
C ALA A 349 16.21 -13.45 16.56
N THR A 350 16.61 -14.53 15.89
CA THR A 350 15.68 -15.63 15.55
C THR A 350 15.34 -16.53 16.74
N ASP A 351 16.13 -16.51 17.81
CA ASP A 351 16.06 -17.39 18.99
C ASP A 351 15.51 -16.72 20.26
N GLY A 352 15.37 -15.39 20.28
CA GLY A 352 14.87 -14.58 21.41
C GLY A 352 13.34 -14.41 21.44
N ARG A 353 12.58 -15.50 21.50
CA ARG A 353 11.09 -15.48 21.44
C ARG A 353 10.44 -15.61 22.82
N ASP A 354 10.83 -14.76 23.77
CA ASP A 354 10.40 -14.87 25.18
C ASP A 354 8.95 -14.41 25.45
N LYS A 355 8.09 -14.43 24.42
CA LYS A 355 6.65 -14.14 24.49
C LYS A 355 6.32 -12.82 25.19
N GLY A 356 7.04 -11.77 24.79
CA GLY A 356 6.86 -10.41 25.30
C GLY A 356 7.67 -10.09 26.56
N LYS A 357 8.35 -11.06 27.17
CA LYS A 357 9.23 -10.77 28.31
C LYS A 357 10.42 -9.91 27.88
N PRO A 358 10.82 -8.91 28.68
CA PRO A 358 11.99 -8.09 28.39
C PRO A 358 13.27 -8.92 28.36
N SER A 359 14.10 -8.69 27.34
CA SER A 359 15.47 -9.19 27.26
C SER A 359 16.47 -8.11 27.67
N SER A 360 17.76 -8.44 27.76
CA SER A 360 18.80 -7.42 27.90
C SER A 360 18.82 -6.46 26.71
N TRP A 361 18.60 -6.96 25.50
CA TRP A 361 18.61 -6.15 24.29
C TRP A 361 17.40 -5.21 24.25
N SER A 362 16.18 -5.72 24.44
CA SER A 362 14.96 -4.91 24.46
C SER A 362 14.98 -3.88 25.60
N SER A 363 15.57 -4.22 26.76
CA SER A 363 15.76 -3.28 27.87
C SER A 363 16.74 -2.15 27.52
N SER A 364 17.81 -2.45 26.78
CA SER A 364 18.71 -1.42 26.24
C SER A 364 17.98 -0.50 25.26
N ILE A 365 17.15 -1.07 24.36
CA ILE A 365 16.30 -0.27 23.46
C ILE A 365 15.37 0.66 24.26
N ASP A 366 14.71 0.14 25.30
CA ASP A 366 13.85 0.94 26.17
C ASP A 366 14.60 2.10 26.84
N LYS A 367 15.82 1.82 27.33
CA LYS A 367 16.71 2.84 27.90
C LYS A 367 17.08 3.91 26.88
N ILE A 368 17.45 3.51 25.66
CA ILE A 368 17.79 4.41 24.55
C ILE A 368 16.60 5.31 24.19
N ALA A 369 15.42 4.73 24.02
CA ALA A 369 14.23 5.47 23.57
C ALA A 369 13.72 6.44 24.64
N PHE A 370 13.68 6.00 25.91
CA PHE A 370 13.21 6.81 27.03
C PHE A 370 14.22 7.88 27.49
N GLY A 371 15.51 7.63 27.26
CA GLY A 371 16.63 8.43 27.77
C GLY A 371 17.03 8.07 29.20
N GLU A 372 18.20 8.54 29.64
CA GLU A 372 18.71 8.26 30.99
C GLU A 372 18.65 9.51 31.88
N ALA A 373 17.70 9.50 32.83
CA ALA A 373 17.47 10.60 33.74
C ALA A 373 18.74 10.98 34.53
N GLY A 374 19.19 12.22 34.37
CA GLY A 374 20.41 12.73 35.02
C GLY A 374 21.70 12.57 34.19
N THR A 375 21.64 11.88 33.05
CA THR A 375 22.77 11.70 32.13
C THR A 375 22.50 12.43 30.81
N THR A 376 21.42 12.10 30.10
CA THR A 376 20.98 12.80 28.88
C THR A 376 19.45 12.81 28.80
N ASN A 377 18.87 13.89 28.25
CA ASN A 377 17.41 13.97 27.99
C ASN A 377 17.08 13.63 26.54
N ASP A 378 18.00 12.97 25.83
CA ASP A 378 17.94 12.74 24.39
C ASP A 378 17.07 11.52 24.09
N LYS A 379 15.75 11.75 24.08
CA LYS A 379 14.76 10.77 23.66
C LYS A 379 14.82 10.57 22.16
N SER A 380 14.84 9.32 21.73
CA SER A 380 14.91 8.96 20.31
C SER A 380 13.71 8.13 19.90
N LEU A 381 13.15 8.41 18.72
CA LEU A 381 12.21 7.49 18.09
C LEU A 381 13.01 6.30 17.54
N PHE A 382 12.67 5.10 17.96
CA PHE A 382 13.31 3.86 17.52
C PHE A 382 12.27 2.98 16.85
N CYS A 383 12.43 2.77 15.54
CA CYS A 383 11.62 1.85 14.75
C CYS A 383 12.37 0.52 14.58
N ILE A 384 11.74 -0.58 14.98
CA ILE A 384 12.34 -1.92 14.92
C ILE A 384 11.39 -2.83 14.17
N SER A 385 11.94 -3.62 13.25
CA SER A 385 11.17 -4.64 12.54
C SER A 385 10.72 -5.74 13.53
N SER A 386 9.48 -6.20 13.43
CA SER A 386 8.91 -7.28 14.26
C SER A 386 9.65 -8.62 14.14
N GLY A 387 10.37 -8.85 13.04
CA GLY A 387 11.01 -10.10 12.70
C GLY A 387 10.10 -11.02 11.89
N ASN A 388 10.70 -11.89 11.08
CA ASN A 388 9.97 -12.62 10.04
C ASN A 388 9.52 -14.02 10.42
N THR A 389 8.39 -14.41 9.83
CA THR A 389 7.87 -15.78 9.78
C THR A 389 8.27 -16.44 8.46
N ASP A 390 8.84 -17.64 8.54
CA ASP A 390 9.16 -18.44 7.35
C ASP A 390 8.00 -19.38 6.96
N ILE A 391 7.35 -19.06 5.83
CA ILE A 391 6.28 -19.87 5.22
C ILE A 391 6.85 -20.66 4.04
N ASN A 392 6.95 -21.98 4.20
CA ASN A 392 7.47 -22.88 3.18
C ASN A 392 6.35 -23.65 2.45
N HIS A 393 5.18 -23.79 3.08
CA HIS A 393 4.02 -24.47 2.51
C HIS A 393 2.77 -23.61 2.67
N VAL A 394 1.89 -23.66 1.66
CA VAL A 394 0.62 -22.90 1.65
C VAL A 394 -0.20 -23.16 2.91
N SER A 395 -0.22 -24.42 3.39
CA SER A 395 -0.98 -24.83 4.57
C SER A 395 -0.48 -24.25 5.89
N GLU A 396 0.72 -23.64 5.91
CA GLU A 396 1.29 -23.04 7.12
C GLU A 396 0.72 -21.65 7.39
N TYR A 397 0.26 -20.95 6.34
CA TYR A 397 -0.38 -19.65 6.46
C TYR A 397 -1.89 -19.79 6.76
N PRO A 398 -2.48 -18.99 7.66
CA PRO A 398 -1.86 -17.98 8.52
C PRO A 398 -1.44 -18.51 9.90
N GLN A 399 -1.54 -19.82 10.16
CA GLN A 399 -1.34 -20.38 11.49
C GLN A 399 0.07 -20.10 12.02
N LYS A 400 1.11 -20.24 11.18
CA LYS A 400 2.49 -19.92 11.58
C LYS A 400 2.65 -18.46 11.98
N ASN A 401 2.04 -17.51 11.26
CA ASN A 401 2.13 -16.09 11.61
C ASN A 401 1.49 -15.75 12.96
N ILE A 402 0.41 -16.46 13.31
CA ILE A 402 -0.27 -16.33 14.61
C ILE A 402 0.61 -16.91 15.73
N GLU A 403 1.33 -18.00 15.45
CA GLU A 403 2.20 -18.66 16.41
C GLU A 403 3.58 -18.01 16.53
N GLU A 404 4.04 -17.35 15.46
CA GLU A 404 5.33 -16.67 15.41
C GLU A 404 5.27 -15.39 16.25
N SER A 405 6.01 -15.43 17.35
CA SER A 405 6.13 -14.29 18.26
C SER A 405 6.99 -13.21 17.60
N ILE A 406 6.74 -11.94 17.94
CA ILE A 406 7.71 -10.86 17.68
C ILE A 406 9.10 -11.27 18.19
N HIS A 407 10.11 -10.96 17.39
CA HIS A 407 11.52 -11.30 17.65
C HIS A 407 12.19 -10.25 18.54
N ASP A 408 13.19 -10.69 19.31
CA ASP A 408 14.03 -9.77 20.10
C ASP A 408 14.84 -8.85 19.17
N PRO A 409 14.90 -7.52 19.40
CA PRO A 409 14.40 -6.76 20.55
C PRO A 409 13.09 -5.99 20.32
N ALA A 410 12.31 -6.34 19.30
CA ALA A 410 11.10 -5.63 18.90
C ALA A 410 9.95 -5.73 19.93
N GLN A 411 10.10 -6.48 21.01
CA GLN A 411 9.19 -6.44 22.17
C GLN A 411 9.43 -5.25 23.11
N ALA A 412 10.45 -4.42 22.87
CA ALA A 412 10.71 -3.22 23.68
C ALA A 412 9.46 -2.31 23.78
N PHE A 413 9.21 -1.78 24.97
CA PHE A 413 8.00 -1.01 25.27
C PHE A 413 8.00 0.39 24.66
N ASN A 414 9.17 1.03 24.56
CA ASN A 414 9.35 2.41 24.12
C ASN A 414 9.83 2.53 22.67
N ALA A 415 9.96 1.40 21.96
CA ALA A 415 10.22 1.38 20.52
C ALA A 415 8.93 1.14 19.74
N LEU A 416 8.86 1.71 18.54
CA LEU A 416 7.81 1.43 17.58
C LEU A 416 8.16 0.15 16.84
N THR A 417 7.34 -0.88 17.04
CA THR A 417 7.51 -2.15 16.33
C THR A 417 6.73 -2.09 15.04
N ILE A 418 7.44 -2.24 13.95
CA ILE A 418 6.88 -2.34 12.62
C ILE A 418 6.50 -3.80 12.39
N GLY A 419 5.44 -4.04 11.64
CA GLY A 419 5.05 -5.33 11.09
C GLY A 419 4.72 -5.17 9.62
N SER A 420 4.24 -6.25 9.01
CA SER A 420 4.00 -6.30 7.58
C SER A 420 2.57 -6.65 7.19
N ILE A 421 2.03 -5.85 6.28
CA ILE A 421 0.84 -6.12 5.47
C ILE A 421 1.25 -6.25 4.01
N THR A 422 0.32 -6.64 3.14
CA THR A 422 0.58 -6.60 1.71
C THR A 422 -0.62 -6.19 0.86
N HIS A 423 -0.37 -5.30 -0.08
CA HIS A 423 -1.22 -4.92 -1.19
C HIS A 423 -0.71 -5.51 -2.51
N LYS A 424 0.52 -6.03 -2.53
CA LYS A 424 1.14 -6.65 -3.71
C LYS A 424 0.54 -8.03 -3.97
N THR A 425 -0.24 -8.12 -5.04
CA THR A 425 -0.99 -9.35 -5.40
C THR A 425 -0.83 -9.74 -6.87
N VAL A 426 -0.15 -8.90 -7.66
CA VAL A 426 0.02 -9.09 -9.10
C VAL A 426 1.21 -10.00 -9.35
N ILE A 427 0.97 -11.09 -10.07
CA ILE A 427 1.99 -12.06 -10.47
C ILE A 427 2.06 -12.09 -11.99
N ASP A 428 3.28 -12.05 -12.53
CA ASP A 428 3.50 -12.21 -13.96
C ASP A 428 3.09 -13.62 -14.43
N GLN A 429 1.97 -13.68 -15.13
CA GLN A 429 1.41 -14.91 -15.70
C GLN A 429 2.19 -15.45 -16.90
N ALA A 430 3.08 -14.66 -17.50
CA ALA A 430 3.99 -15.14 -18.53
C ALA A 430 5.09 -16.03 -17.92
N GLN A 431 5.59 -15.65 -16.74
CA GLN A 431 6.59 -16.41 -15.99
C GLN A 431 5.96 -17.53 -15.15
N PHE A 432 4.83 -17.25 -14.49
CA PHE A 432 4.16 -18.15 -13.54
C PHE A 432 2.69 -18.38 -13.93
N ARG A 433 2.46 -19.04 -15.07
CA ARG A 433 1.10 -19.27 -15.58
C ARG A 433 0.23 -20.04 -14.59
N GLY A 434 -0.89 -19.42 -14.20
CA GLY A 434 -1.86 -20.02 -13.29
C GLY A 434 -1.50 -19.84 -11.81
N ALA A 435 -0.45 -19.08 -11.50
CA ALA A 435 -0.12 -18.72 -10.13
C ALA A 435 -1.10 -17.68 -9.58
N THR A 436 -1.37 -17.77 -8.28
CA THR A 436 -2.23 -16.85 -7.53
C THR A 436 -1.51 -16.31 -6.30
N PRO A 437 -1.80 -15.11 -5.80
CA PRO A 437 -1.19 -14.62 -4.57
C PRO A 437 -1.62 -15.47 -3.36
N LEU A 438 -0.71 -15.65 -2.39
CA LEU A 438 -0.99 -16.33 -1.12
C LEU A 438 -1.96 -15.51 -0.27
N VAL A 439 -1.73 -14.19 -0.22
CA VAL A 439 -2.52 -13.24 0.56
C VAL A 439 -3.22 -12.26 -0.38
N GLN A 440 -4.48 -11.93 -0.10
CA GLN A 440 -5.21 -10.89 -0.83
C GLN A 440 -4.76 -9.49 -0.37
N ALA A 441 -4.97 -8.48 -1.20
CA ALA A 441 -4.54 -7.10 -0.89
C ALA A 441 -5.18 -6.60 0.42
N GLY A 442 -4.38 -5.93 1.25
CA GLY A 442 -4.73 -5.49 2.60
C GLY A 442 -4.63 -6.58 3.68
N GLY A 443 -4.21 -7.80 3.32
CA GLY A 443 -4.00 -8.89 4.27
C GLY A 443 -2.66 -8.81 5.01
N MET A 444 -2.52 -9.63 6.05
CA MET A 444 -1.26 -9.80 6.79
C MET A 444 -0.21 -10.44 5.88
N SER A 445 0.95 -9.80 5.74
CA SER A 445 2.01 -10.35 4.89
C SER A 445 2.46 -11.73 5.41
N PRO A 446 2.85 -12.67 4.54
CA PRO A 446 3.34 -13.98 4.95
C PRO A 446 4.54 -13.94 5.89
N SER A 447 5.33 -12.86 5.86
CA SER A 447 6.49 -12.70 6.73
C SER A 447 6.15 -12.13 8.10
N ASN A 448 4.92 -11.64 8.33
CA ASN A 448 4.59 -10.92 9.56
C ASN A 448 4.62 -11.83 10.80
N SER A 449 5.19 -11.34 11.90
CA SER A 449 5.07 -11.95 13.25
C SER A 449 4.15 -11.12 14.15
N THR A 450 3.63 -11.70 15.24
CA THR A 450 2.61 -11.04 16.07
C THR A 450 2.81 -11.25 17.57
N SER A 451 2.17 -10.42 18.40
CA SER A 451 2.09 -10.63 19.85
C SER A 451 0.87 -11.46 20.29
N LEU A 452 0.18 -12.16 19.37
CA LEU A 452 -1.07 -12.87 19.68
C LEU A 452 -0.89 -13.97 20.73
N SER A 453 0.31 -14.55 20.82
CA SER A 453 0.63 -15.61 21.78
C SER A 453 1.05 -15.10 23.16
N TRP A 454 1.10 -13.78 23.37
CA TRP A 454 1.59 -13.17 24.60
C TRP A 454 0.51 -13.11 25.69
N GLU A 455 0.94 -13.08 26.94
CA GLU A 455 0.04 -12.82 28.07
C GLU A 455 -0.47 -11.37 28.06
N ASN A 456 -1.69 -11.13 28.55
CA ASN A 456 -2.34 -9.81 28.55
C ASN A 456 -1.59 -8.69 29.30
N ASN A 457 -0.50 -9.02 30.00
CA ASN A 457 0.32 -8.04 30.73
C ASN A 457 1.40 -7.40 29.85
N TRP A 458 1.63 -7.92 28.63
CA TRP A 458 2.64 -7.42 27.70
C TRP A 458 2.04 -6.47 26.66
N ALA A 459 2.88 -5.63 26.05
CA ALA A 459 2.45 -4.68 25.04
C ALA A 459 1.90 -5.39 23.79
N LEU A 460 0.94 -4.74 23.11
CA LEU A 460 0.41 -5.21 21.84
C LEU A 460 1.38 -4.81 20.72
N LYS A 461 1.89 -5.79 19.98
CA LYS A 461 2.88 -5.62 18.90
C LYS A 461 2.47 -6.44 17.67
N PRO A 462 2.78 -6.01 16.43
CA PRO A 462 3.38 -4.71 16.07
C PRO A 462 2.38 -3.54 16.27
N GLU A 463 2.89 -2.31 16.44
CA GLU A 463 2.04 -1.11 16.53
C GLU A 463 1.71 -0.48 15.18
N LEU A 464 2.59 -0.64 14.21
CA LEU A 464 2.42 -0.13 12.86
C LEU A 464 2.69 -1.25 11.88
N VAL A 465 1.90 -1.33 10.82
CA VAL A 465 2.13 -2.28 9.73
C VAL A 465 2.33 -1.51 8.42
N LEU A 466 3.28 -1.97 7.62
CA LEU A 466 3.63 -1.40 6.31
C LEU A 466 3.72 -2.50 5.26
N GLU A 467 3.79 -2.17 3.98
CA GLU A 467 4.00 -3.16 2.91
C GLU A 467 5.29 -3.95 3.18
N GLY A 468 5.20 -5.28 3.28
CA GLY A 468 6.35 -6.19 3.45
C GLY A 468 6.53 -7.18 2.30
N GLY A 469 5.63 -7.14 1.30
CA GLY A 469 5.58 -8.08 0.19
C GLY A 469 4.68 -9.29 0.47
N ASN A 470 4.61 -10.18 -0.51
CA ASN A 470 3.71 -11.33 -0.54
C ASN A 470 4.41 -12.55 -1.17
N TYR A 471 3.78 -13.72 -1.01
CA TYR A 471 4.15 -14.93 -1.73
C TYR A 471 3.10 -15.30 -2.76
N GLY A 472 3.49 -16.07 -3.77
CA GLY A 472 2.59 -16.69 -4.72
C GLY A 472 2.39 -18.17 -4.44
N ILE A 473 1.30 -18.72 -4.94
CA ILE A 473 0.97 -20.14 -4.97
C ILE A 473 1.05 -20.60 -6.42
N HIS A 474 1.87 -21.62 -6.69
CA HIS A 474 1.97 -22.23 -8.01
C HIS A 474 2.24 -23.73 -7.90
N ASN A 475 1.40 -24.55 -8.53
CA ASN A 475 1.45 -26.03 -8.45
C ASN A 475 1.51 -26.56 -6.99
N ASP A 476 0.64 -26.02 -6.12
CA ASP A 476 0.57 -26.31 -4.68
C ASP A 476 1.83 -25.96 -3.86
N GLY A 477 2.81 -25.28 -4.48
CA GLY A 477 4.02 -24.77 -3.84
C GLY A 477 3.98 -23.26 -3.61
N ILE A 478 4.81 -22.80 -2.68
CA ILE A 478 5.12 -21.38 -2.49
C ILE A 478 6.14 -20.95 -3.55
N ILE A 479 5.91 -19.78 -4.15
CA ILE A 479 6.87 -19.07 -4.99
C ILE A 479 7.04 -17.65 -4.46
N ASP A 480 8.21 -17.07 -4.74
CA ASP A 480 8.58 -15.73 -4.31
C ASP A 480 8.99 -14.88 -5.53
N PRO A 481 8.03 -14.40 -6.34
CA PRO A 481 8.32 -13.57 -7.49
C PRO A 481 8.61 -12.12 -7.07
N ASP A 482 9.57 -11.48 -7.74
CA ASP A 482 9.90 -10.06 -7.52
C ASP A 482 8.67 -9.15 -7.62
N SER A 483 7.66 -9.49 -8.42
CA SER A 483 6.43 -8.70 -8.59
C SER A 483 5.62 -8.56 -7.29
N LEU A 484 5.85 -9.46 -6.33
CA LEU A 484 5.23 -9.44 -5.01
C LEU A 484 6.13 -8.81 -3.93
N ARG A 485 7.28 -8.25 -4.31
CA ARG A 485 8.21 -7.57 -3.41
C ARG A 485 8.23 -6.06 -3.63
N LEU A 486 8.75 -5.33 -2.66
CA LEU A 486 9.07 -3.92 -2.84
C LEU A 486 10.27 -3.82 -3.79
N LEU A 487 10.41 -2.70 -4.47
CA LEU A 487 11.61 -2.37 -5.22
C LEU A 487 12.44 -1.38 -4.43
N SER A 488 13.74 -1.66 -4.30
CA SER A 488 14.71 -0.74 -3.71
C SER A 488 15.98 -0.70 -4.55
N ILE A 489 16.98 0.03 -4.06
CA ILE A 489 18.29 0.13 -4.70
C ILE A 489 19.14 -1.11 -4.41
N GLY A 490 19.92 -1.53 -5.38
CA GLY A 490 20.78 -2.70 -5.27
C GLY A 490 22.13 -2.39 -4.65
N LYS A 491 22.61 -3.32 -3.81
CA LYS A 491 23.97 -3.28 -3.23
C LYS A 491 25.06 -3.22 -4.31
N ASN A 492 24.89 -4.00 -5.38
CA ASN A 492 25.86 -4.15 -6.47
C ASN A 492 25.53 -3.23 -7.64
N PHE A 493 25.39 -1.93 -7.38
CA PHE A 493 24.80 -0.96 -8.30
C PHE A 493 25.44 -0.81 -9.68
N ARG A 494 26.66 -1.33 -9.89
CA ARG A 494 27.29 -1.37 -11.21
C ARG A 494 26.70 -2.43 -12.13
N THR A 495 26.13 -3.48 -11.56
CA THR A 495 25.56 -4.63 -12.27
C THR A 495 24.10 -4.87 -11.96
N GLU A 496 23.61 -4.39 -10.82
CA GLU A 496 22.23 -4.55 -10.37
C GLU A 496 21.90 -3.29 -9.52
N PRO A 497 21.54 -2.17 -10.16
CA PRO A 497 21.24 -0.91 -9.47
C PRO A 497 19.86 -0.90 -8.80
N LEU A 498 18.96 -1.78 -9.21
CA LEU A 498 17.65 -1.97 -8.60
C LEU A 498 17.53 -3.42 -8.13
N HIS A 499 16.91 -3.63 -6.98
CA HIS A 499 16.83 -4.93 -6.32
C HIS A 499 15.46 -5.10 -5.67
N SER A 500 14.85 -6.28 -5.81
CA SER A 500 13.65 -6.63 -5.06
C SER A 500 14.01 -6.79 -3.59
N PHE A 501 13.20 -6.21 -2.71
CA PHE A 501 13.44 -6.21 -1.29
C PHE A 501 12.13 -6.44 -0.54
N GLY A 502 12.17 -7.20 0.53
CA GLY A 502 10.98 -7.61 1.27
C GLY A 502 11.37 -8.38 2.51
N ASP A 503 10.38 -8.94 3.19
CA ASP A 503 10.57 -9.63 4.47
C ASP A 503 11.34 -8.75 5.47
N THR A 504 10.92 -7.49 5.62
CA THR A 504 11.37 -6.64 6.72
C THR A 504 10.16 -6.27 7.56
N SER A 505 9.52 -7.31 8.11
CA SER A 505 8.42 -7.19 9.06
C SER A 505 8.95 -6.63 10.34
#